data_AF-A0A3D4TV32-F1
#
_entry.id   AF-A0A3D4TV32-F1
#
_cell.length_a   1.000
_cell.length_b   1.000
_cell.length_c   1.000
_cell.angle_alpha   90.00
_cell.angle_beta   90.00
_cell.angle_gamma   90.00
#
_symmetry.space_group_name_H-M   'P 1'
#
loop_
_entity.id
_entity.type
_entity.pdbx_description
1 polymer ?
#
loop_
_entity_poly.entity_id
_entity_poly.type
_entity_poly.pdbx_seq_one_letter_code
_entity_poly.pdbx_strand_id
1 'polypeptide(L)'
;MKTQTNPILITFKELRQAVGWLGILLPFVLSILLYALTSCSIQDSISQYYYTRMGSYLTGTLCAVGLFMLAYKGYPGENDSLLCNFAGLFAFGVAFIPMQLNVGDVPCPDCIVFFTQGDHWWRVFHFVSAGLLFLTMAYLSYFKFTLSSKESISKSEKKYTRNIIYKVCGIIIFSCIILLLGYNIIRHFYPSLKVNALTFFMESIMLLAFGTSWLVKGEGIKFLND
;
A
#
# COMPACT_ATOMS: atom_id res chain seq x y z
N MET A 1 -14.35 -35.24 3.44
CA MET A 1 -13.09 -35.38 2.67
C MET A 1 -12.27 -34.11 2.84
N LYS A 2 -11.11 -34.17 3.49
CA LYS A 2 -10.14 -33.07 3.44
C LYS A 2 -9.57 -33.03 2.03
N THR A 3 -9.82 -31.95 1.30
CA THR A 3 -9.14 -31.67 0.03
C THR A 3 -7.64 -31.66 0.31
N GLN A 4 -6.92 -32.62 -0.26
CA GLN A 4 -5.46 -32.63 -0.21
C GLN A 4 -4.97 -31.40 -0.97
N THR A 5 -4.45 -30.41 -0.25
CA THR A 5 -3.77 -29.25 -0.84
C THR A 5 -2.56 -29.76 -1.59
N ASN A 6 -2.60 -29.69 -2.92
CA ASN A 6 -1.49 -30.08 -3.77
C ASN A 6 -0.30 -29.16 -3.45
N PRO A 7 0.84 -29.66 -2.93
CA PRO A 7 1.90 -28.83 -2.34
C PRO A 7 2.64 -27.93 -3.36
N ILE A 8 2.29 -28.01 -4.64
CA ILE A 8 2.94 -27.31 -5.76
C ILE A 8 2.26 -25.97 -6.09
N LEU A 9 1.04 -25.70 -5.59
CA LEU A 9 0.26 -24.53 -6.01
C LEU A 9 0.05 -23.55 -4.85
N ILE A 10 0.80 -22.44 -4.86
CA ILE A 10 0.38 -21.24 -4.11
C ILE A 10 -0.97 -20.84 -4.68
N THR A 11 -1.99 -20.84 -3.84
CA THR A 11 -3.33 -20.44 -4.23
C THR A 11 -3.39 -18.93 -4.39
N PHE A 12 -4.23 -18.43 -5.30
CA PHE A 12 -4.50 -16.99 -5.42
C PHE A 12 -4.92 -16.34 -4.09
N LYS A 13 -5.48 -17.13 -3.16
CA LYS A 13 -5.84 -16.70 -1.82
C LYS A 13 -4.61 -16.38 -0.97
N GLU A 14 -3.62 -17.27 -0.95
CA GLU A 14 -2.37 -17.07 -0.21
C GLU A 14 -1.57 -15.88 -0.74
N LEU A 15 -1.51 -15.72 -2.07
CA LEU A 15 -0.88 -14.54 -2.68
C LEU A 15 -1.54 -13.24 -2.21
N ARG A 16 -2.88 -13.23 -2.16
CA ARG A 16 -3.62 -12.07 -1.67
C ARG A 16 -3.34 -11.80 -0.19
N GLN A 17 -3.27 -12.86 0.62
CA GLN A 17 -2.96 -12.74 2.03
C GLN A 17 -1.56 -12.19 2.27
N ALA A 18 -0.56 -12.67 1.51
CA ALA A 18 0.81 -12.18 1.59
C ALA A 18 0.90 -10.69 1.30
N VAL A 19 0.30 -10.23 0.20
CA VAL A 19 0.19 -8.79 -0.13
C VAL A 19 -0.48 -8.01 1.00
N GLY A 20 -1.60 -8.54 1.53
CA GLY A 20 -2.34 -7.89 2.60
C GLY A 20 -1.50 -7.68 3.86
N TRP A 21 -0.76 -8.72 4.27
CA TRP A 21 0.16 -8.66 5.40
C TRP A 21 1.36 -7.75 5.15
N LEU A 22 1.96 -7.79 3.96
CA LEU A 22 3.04 -6.87 3.60
C LEU A 22 2.59 -5.41 3.73
N GLY A 23 1.38 -5.09 3.24
CA GLY A 23 0.80 -3.75 3.38
C GLY A 23 0.58 -3.35 4.84
N ILE A 24 -0.07 -4.20 5.64
CA ILE A 24 -0.36 -3.92 7.06
C ILE A 24 0.92 -3.76 7.88
N LEU A 25 1.90 -4.64 7.69
CA LEU A 25 3.09 -4.69 8.53
C LEU A 25 4.12 -3.61 8.18
N LEU A 26 4.17 -3.16 6.92
CA LEU A 26 5.17 -2.21 6.44
C LEU A 26 5.36 -0.98 7.34
N PRO A 27 4.33 -0.17 7.69
CA PRO A 27 4.54 1.04 8.51
C PRO A 27 5.08 0.73 9.91
N PHE A 28 4.67 -0.39 10.51
CA PHE A 28 5.14 -0.78 11.84
C PHE A 28 6.56 -1.30 11.80
N VAL A 29 6.89 -2.15 10.83
CA VAL A 29 8.25 -2.70 10.71
C VAL A 29 9.25 -1.59 10.44
N LEU A 30 8.92 -0.64 9.56
CA LEU A 30 9.78 0.51 9.28
C LEU A 30 10.01 1.36 10.54
N SER A 31 8.94 1.79 11.21
CA SER A 31 9.04 2.69 12.36
C SER A 31 9.66 2.04 13.60
N ILE A 32 9.23 0.83 13.96
CA ILE A 32 9.69 0.15 15.17
C ILE A 32 11.14 -0.29 15.01
N LEU A 33 11.51 -0.89 13.88
CA LEU A 33 12.88 -1.36 13.70
C LEU A 33 13.87 -0.20 13.53
N LEU A 34 13.48 0.89 12.85
CA LEU A 34 14.36 2.07 12.80
C LEU A 34 14.63 2.61 14.20
N TYR A 35 13.59 2.78 15.02
CA TYR A 35 13.73 3.25 16.40
C TYR A 35 14.60 2.28 17.23
N ALA A 36 14.38 0.97 17.10
CA ALA A 36 15.17 -0.03 17.82
C ALA A 36 16.66 -0.04 17.41
N LEU A 37 16.97 0.25 16.14
CA LEU A 37 18.34 0.19 15.61
C LEU A 37 19.12 1.51 15.78
N THR A 38 18.44 2.65 15.80
CA THR A 38 19.11 3.97 15.77
C THR A 38 18.55 5.00 16.74
N SER A 39 17.52 4.65 17.54
CA SER A 39 16.80 5.58 18.43
C SER A 39 16.20 6.80 17.72
N CYS A 40 16.06 6.76 16.40
CA CYS A 40 15.45 7.84 15.63
C CYS A 40 13.93 7.77 15.67
N SER A 41 13.32 8.96 15.65
CA SER A 41 11.87 9.11 15.53
C SER A 41 11.35 8.66 14.16
N ILE A 42 10.03 8.53 14.09
CA ILE A 42 9.30 8.25 12.85
C ILE A 42 9.62 9.34 11.81
N GLN A 43 9.89 8.92 10.58
CA GLN A 43 10.11 9.82 9.45
C GLN A 43 8.79 10.42 8.96
N ASP A 44 8.83 11.57 8.28
CA ASP A 44 7.64 12.30 7.83
C ASP A 44 6.80 11.54 6.79
N SER A 45 7.37 10.58 6.06
CA SER A 45 6.64 9.67 5.16
C SER A 45 7.22 8.25 5.16
N ILE A 46 6.45 7.27 4.69
CA ILE A 46 6.91 5.89 4.45
C ILE A 46 8.07 5.90 3.45
N SER A 47 7.98 6.70 2.39
CA SER A 47 9.05 6.78 1.38
C SER A 47 10.33 7.43 1.90
N GLN A 48 10.31 8.22 2.97
CA GLN A 48 11.55 8.75 3.57
C GLN A 48 12.43 7.66 4.18
N TYR A 49 11.86 6.51 4.57
CA TYR A 49 12.64 5.39 5.08
C TYR A 49 13.63 4.82 4.05
N TYR A 50 13.47 5.15 2.76
CA TYR A 50 14.42 4.82 1.69
C TYR A 50 15.86 5.18 2.04
N TYR A 51 16.04 6.31 2.72
CA TYR A 51 17.35 6.87 3.06
C TYR A 51 17.88 6.41 4.42
N THR A 52 17.11 5.61 5.15
CA THR A 52 17.47 5.10 6.47
C THR A 52 18.02 3.68 6.37
N ARG A 53 18.43 3.09 7.51
CA ARG A 53 18.78 1.66 7.59
C ARG A 53 17.66 0.70 7.16
N MET A 54 16.42 1.19 7.09
CA MET A 54 15.26 0.42 6.66
C MET A 54 14.97 0.51 5.15
N GLY A 55 15.77 1.27 4.39
CA GLY A 55 15.53 1.49 2.96
C GLY A 55 15.45 0.20 2.14
N SER A 56 16.36 -0.76 2.38
CA SER A 56 16.35 -2.05 1.70
C SER A 56 15.09 -2.87 2.01
N TYR A 57 14.55 -2.76 3.22
CA TYR A 57 13.30 -3.43 3.60
C TYR A 57 12.09 -2.82 2.88
N LEU A 58 12.02 -1.49 2.81
CA LEU A 58 11.00 -0.78 2.05
C LEU A 58 11.03 -1.20 0.57
N THR A 59 12.21 -1.10 -0.07
CA THR A 59 12.38 -1.48 -1.48
C THR A 59 12.04 -2.95 -1.72
N GLY A 60 12.54 -3.86 -0.89
CA GLY A 60 12.24 -5.29 -1.00
C GLY A 60 10.75 -5.60 -0.87
N THR A 61 10.06 -4.95 0.07
CA THR A 61 8.61 -5.10 0.25
C THR A 61 7.83 -4.62 -0.97
N LEU A 62 8.17 -3.45 -1.51
CA LEU A 62 7.52 -2.90 -2.70
C LEU A 62 7.78 -3.76 -3.94
N CYS A 63 8.99 -4.32 -4.10
CA CYS A 63 9.30 -5.27 -5.16
C CYS A 63 8.48 -6.55 -5.04
N ALA A 64 8.33 -7.09 -3.83
CA ALA A 64 7.49 -8.27 -3.59
C ALA A 64 6.02 -8.00 -3.93
N VAL A 65 5.47 -6.88 -3.44
CA VAL A 65 4.11 -6.42 -3.79
C VAL A 65 3.98 -6.23 -5.29
N GLY A 66 4.94 -5.58 -5.95
CA GLY A 66 4.92 -5.34 -7.39
C GLY A 66 4.87 -6.62 -8.21
N LEU A 67 5.72 -7.60 -7.87
CA LEU A 67 5.73 -8.91 -8.52
C LEU A 67 4.42 -9.67 -8.30
N PHE A 68 3.91 -9.67 -7.06
CA PHE A 68 2.65 -10.35 -6.73
C PHE A 68 1.45 -9.74 -7.44
N MET A 69 1.43 -8.42 -7.60
CA MET A 69 0.41 -7.71 -8.38
C MET A 69 0.43 -8.12 -9.86
N LEU A 70 1.61 -8.22 -10.48
CA LEU A 70 1.74 -8.66 -11.88
C LEU A 70 1.39 -10.14 -12.08
N ALA A 71 1.71 -10.98 -11.10
CA ALA A 71 1.38 -12.39 -11.11
C ALA A 71 -0.13 -12.64 -10.93
N TYR A 72 -0.84 -11.72 -10.28
CA TYR A 72 -2.26 -11.84 -10.02
C TYR A 72 -3.11 -11.63 -11.28
N LYS A 73 -3.74 -12.71 -11.77
CA LYS A 73 -4.60 -12.67 -12.97
C LYS A 73 -6.10 -12.47 -12.70
N GLY A 74 -6.53 -12.50 -11.43
CA GLY A 74 -7.96 -12.49 -11.09
C GLY A 74 -8.66 -13.81 -11.37
N TYR A 75 -9.95 -13.92 -11.04
CA TYR A 75 -10.76 -15.09 -11.40
C TYR A 75 -11.26 -15.00 -12.85
N PRO A 76 -11.59 -16.14 -13.51
CA PRO A 76 -12.22 -16.13 -14.82
C PRO A 76 -13.48 -15.25 -14.83
N GLY A 77 -13.51 -14.24 -15.72
CA GLY A 77 -14.57 -13.22 -15.79
C GLY A 77 -14.32 -11.95 -14.97
N GLU A 78 -13.32 -11.91 -14.10
CA GLU A 78 -12.82 -10.69 -13.46
C GLU A 78 -11.70 -10.07 -14.33
N ASN A 79 -11.95 -8.91 -14.96
CA ASN A 79 -10.88 -8.13 -15.61
C ASN A 79 -10.09 -7.32 -14.55
N ASP A 80 -9.55 -8.00 -13.54
CA ASP A 80 -8.78 -7.38 -12.45
C ASP A 80 -7.28 -7.32 -12.79
N SER A 81 -6.82 -8.20 -13.69
CA SER A 81 -5.41 -8.35 -14.07
C SER A 81 -4.79 -7.08 -14.63
N LEU A 82 -5.53 -6.30 -15.42
CA LEU A 82 -5.02 -5.03 -15.96
C LEU A 82 -4.72 -4.01 -14.85
N LEU A 83 -5.64 -3.87 -13.89
CA LEU A 83 -5.46 -2.95 -12.75
C LEU A 83 -4.36 -3.43 -11.82
N CYS A 84 -4.27 -4.74 -11.57
CA CYS A 84 -3.17 -5.29 -10.80
C CYS A 84 -1.82 -5.13 -11.54
N ASN A 85 -1.76 -5.25 -12.86
CA ASN A 85 -0.54 -4.95 -13.60
C ASN A 85 -0.12 -3.48 -13.46
N PHE A 86 -1.07 -2.55 -13.54
CA PHE A 86 -0.80 -1.12 -13.29
C PHE A 86 -0.29 -0.89 -11.87
N ALA A 87 -0.96 -1.44 -10.86
CA ALA A 87 -0.50 -1.39 -9.48
C ALA A 87 0.92 -1.94 -9.32
N GLY A 88 1.23 -3.06 -9.98
CA GLY A 88 2.57 -3.65 -9.94
C GLY A 88 3.64 -2.75 -10.56
N LEU A 89 3.34 -2.14 -11.70
CA LEU A 89 4.23 -1.17 -12.36
C LEU A 89 4.48 0.06 -11.48
N PHE A 90 3.42 0.62 -10.87
CA PHE A 90 3.55 1.76 -9.97
C PHE A 90 4.29 1.41 -8.68
N ALA A 91 4.11 0.20 -8.13
CA ALA A 91 4.88 -0.28 -6.99
C ALA A 91 6.38 -0.33 -7.30
N PHE A 92 6.78 -0.81 -8.50
CA PHE A 92 8.18 -0.74 -8.93
C PHE A 92 8.67 0.70 -9.13
N GLY A 93 7.82 1.59 -9.65
CA GLY A 93 8.13 3.02 -9.71
C GLY A 93 8.50 3.59 -8.34
N VAL A 94 7.71 3.29 -7.31
CA VAL A 94 8.03 3.70 -5.92
C VAL A 94 9.28 3.00 -5.38
N ALA A 95 9.49 1.73 -5.69
CA ALA A 95 10.61 0.92 -5.19
C ALA A 95 11.97 1.36 -5.74
N PHE A 96 12.03 1.69 -7.02
CA PHE A 96 13.29 1.96 -7.73
C PHE A 96 13.60 3.43 -7.94
N ILE A 97 12.63 4.32 -7.75
CA ILE A 97 12.81 5.76 -7.87
C ILE A 97 12.64 6.38 -6.49
N PRO A 98 13.69 6.56 -5.67
CA PRO A 98 13.61 7.26 -4.39
C PRO A 98 12.92 8.63 -4.46
N MET A 99 12.18 8.97 -3.40
CA MET A 99 11.56 10.29 -3.25
C MET A 99 12.62 11.38 -3.03
N GLN A 100 12.36 12.64 -3.39
CA GLN A 100 13.31 13.71 -3.14
C GLN A 100 13.36 14.09 -1.65
N LEU A 101 14.49 13.85 -1.00
CA LEU A 101 14.71 14.20 0.41
C LEU A 101 15.25 15.62 0.55
N ASN A 102 14.62 16.43 1.39
CA ASN A 102 15.21 17.66 1.91
C ASN A 102 15.81 17.35 3.28
N VAL A 103 17.14 17.23 3.37
CA VAL A 103 17.82 16.85 4.62
C VAL A 103 17.54 17.84 5.75
N GLY A 104 17.32 19.12 5.45
CA GLY A 104 16.96 20.12 6.47
C GLY A 104 15.58 19.90 7.12
N ASP A 105 14.71 19.10 6.49
CA ASP A 105 13.36 18.85 6.98
C ASP A 105 13.21 17.54 7.75
N VAL A 106 14.23 16.67 7.75
CA VAL A 106 14.12 15.32 8.32
C VAL A 106 14.07 15.35 9.86
N PRO A 107 13.16 14.60 10.51
CA PRO A 107 13.06 14.58 11.96
C PRO A 107 14.31 14.07 12.69
N CYS A 108 15.08 13.18 12.05
CA CYS A 108 16.29 12.59 12.63
C CYS A 108 17.38 12.45 11.55
N PRO A 109 18.24 13.45 11.35
CA PRO A 109 19.29 13.41 10.32
C PRO A 109 20.30 12.27 10.51
N ASP A 110 20.56 11.87 11.75
CA ASP A 110 21.58 10.87 12.09
C ASP A 110 21.26 9.45 11.60
N CYS A 111 19.99 9.16 11.25
CA CYS A 111 19.63 7.86 10.65
C CYS A 111 19.73 7.82 9.13
N ILE A 112 20.04 8.95 8.48
CA ILE A 112 20.21 9.00 7.04
C ILE A 112 21.55 8.34 6.69
N VAL A 113 21.49 7.20 5.98
CA VAL A 113 22.66 6.39 5.60
C VAL A 113 23.25 6.89 4.28
N PHE A 114 22.39 7.34 3.37
CA PHE A 114 22.75 7.95 2.11
C PHE A 114 21.64 8.91 1.70
N PHE A 115 21.94 9.85 0.80
CA PHE A 115 20.92 10.66 0.15
C PHE A 115 21.30 10.88 -1.31
N THR A 116 20.30 11.08 -2.16
CA THR A 116 20.51 11.48 -3.54
C THR A 116 19.93 12.86 -3.76
N GLN A 117 20.67 13.72 -4.47
CA GLN A 117 20.15 14.99 -4.97
C GLN A 117 19.27 14.69 -6.18
N GLY A 118 17.99 14.40 -5.92
CA GLY A 118 17.01 14.17 -6.98
C GLY A 118 16.71 15.48 -7.73
N ASP A 119 16.65 15.41 -9.05
CA ASP A 119 16.15 16.50 -9.86
C ASP A 119 14.61 16.58 -9.82
N HIS A 120 14.06 17.58 -10.50
CA HIS A 120 12.63 17.77 -10.61
C HIS A 120 11.89 16.52 -11.10
N TRP A 121 12.48 15.78 -12.05
CA TRP A 121 11.82 14.63 -12.69
C TRP A 121 11.74 13.43 -11.76
N TRP A 122 12.78 13.15 -10.99
CA TRP A 122 12.77 12.10 -9.97
C TRP A 122 11.63 12.27 -8.96
N ARG A 123 11.47 13.50 -8.46
CA ARG A 123 10.37 13.85 -7.56
C ARG A 123 9.02 13.58 -8.20
N VAL A 124 8.83 14.02 -9.45
CA VAL A 124 7.58 13.84 -10.18
C VAL A 124 7.29 12.35 -10.39
N PHE A 125 8.25 11.57 -10.87
CA PHE A 125 8.04 10.14 -11.13
C PHE A 125 7.72 9.36 -9.86
N HIS A 126 8.42 9.60 -8.76
CA HIS A 126 8.10 8.94 -7.48
C HIS A 126 6.69 9.31 -7.02
N PHE A 127 6.37 10.61 -6.98
CA PHE A 127 5.09 11.08 -6.46
C PHE A 127 3.90 10.61 -7.31
N VAL A 128 4.03 10.67 -8.64
CA VAL A 128 3.02 10.16 -9.57
C VAL A 128 2.87 8.65 -9.42
N SER A 129 3.96 7.89 -9.29
CA SER A 129 3.91 6.44 -9.07
C SER A 129 3.19 6.11 -7.76
N ALA A 130 3.54 6.77 -6.65
CA ALA A 130 2.90 6.55 -5.35
C ALA A 130 1.41 6.91 -5.39
N GLY A 131 1.06 8.04 -5.99
CA GLY A 131 -0.32 8.48 -6.15
C GLY A 131 -1.16 7.48 -6.97
N LEU A 132 -0.65 7.04 -8.12
CA LEU A 132 -1.34 6.08 -8.98
C LEU A 132 -1.40 4.68 -8.36
N LEU A 133 -0.39 4.27 -7.59
CA LEU A 133 -0.43 3.05 -6.80
C LEU A 133 -1.62 3.07 -5.83
N PHE A 134 -1.71 4.07 -4.94
CA PHE A 134 -2.79 4.16 -3.96
C PHE A 134 -4.16 4.36 -4.62
N LEU A 135 -4.27 5.13 -5.70
CA LEU A 135 -5.51 5.29 -6.46
C LEU A 135 -6.00 3.96 -7.05
N THR A 136 -5.09 3.17 -7.61
CA THR A 136 -5.42 1.85 -8.16
C THR A 136 -5.91 0.92 -7.04
N MET A 137 -5.26 0.95 -5.88
CA MET A 137 -5.69 0.16 -4.71
C MET A 137 -7.05 0.59 -4.16
N ALA A 138 -7.32 1.89 -4.09
CA ALA A 138 -8.62 2.43 -3.69
C ALA A 138 -9.71 1.97 -4.65
N TYR A 139 -9.45 2.04 -5.96
CA TYR A 139 -10.38 1.61 -7.00
C TYR A 139 -10.66 0.10 -6.94
N LEU A 140 -9.61 -0.72 -6.83
CA LEU A 140 -9.73 -2.18 -6.69
C LEU A 140 -10.60 -2.53 -5.49
N SER A 141 -10.32 -1.94 -4.33
CA SER A 141 -11.08 -2.15 -3.10
C SER A 141 -12.54 -1.74 -3.30
N TYR A 142 -12.80 -0.50 -3.72
CA TYR A 142 -14.17 0.02 -3.73
C TYR A 142 -15.06 -0.63 -4.79
N PHE A 143 -14.57 -0.78 -6.02
CA PHE A 143 -15.37 -1.22 -7.15
C PHE A 143 -15.20 -2.71 -7.41
N LYS A 144 -13.97 -3.17 -7.64
CA LYS A 144 -13.72 -4.51 -8.21
C LYS A 144 -13.96 -5.62 -7.21
N PHE A 145 -13.54 -5.46 -5.95
CA PHE A 145 -13.71 -6.51 -4.94
C PHE A 145 -15.18 -6.73 -4.54
N THR A 146 -16.05 -5.77 -4.80
CA THR A 146 -17.49 -5.90 -4.55
C THR A 146 -18.23 -6.73 -5.60
N LEU A 147 -17.64 -6.90 -6.79
CA LEU A 147 -18.21 -7.69 -7.87
C LEU A 147 -18.33 -9.17 -7.46
N SER A 148 -19.28 -9.84 -8.09
CA SER A 148 -19.59 -11.25 -7.91
C SER A 148 -20.00 -11.83 -9.27
N SER A 149 -19.63 -13.07 -9.57
CA SER A 149 -20.13 -13.73 -10.79
C SER A 149 -21.65 -13.92 -10.68
N LYS A 150 -22.34 -13.92 -11.83
CA LYS A 150 -23.80 -14.09 -11.94
C LYS A 150 -24.33 -15.37 -11.28
N GLU A 151 -23.47 -16.36 -11.03
CA GLU A 151 -23.82 -17.63 -10.38
C GLU A 151 -23.83 -17.56 -8.85
N SER A 152 -23.20 -16.54 -8.25
CA SER A 152 -23.17 -16.33 -6.79
C SER A 152 -24.37 -15.51 -6.30
N ILE A 153 -25.59 -15.99 -6.56
CA ILE A 153 -26.84 -15.40 -6.03
C ILE A 153 -27.12 -15.91 -4.60
N SER A 154 -26.08 -16.25 -3.81
CA SER A 154 -26.26 -16.33 -2.35
C SER A 154 -25.97 -14.94 -1.78
N LYS A 155 -27.04 -14.20 -1.49
CA LYS A 155 -26.99 -13.01 -0.61
C LYS A 155 -26.66 -13.47 0.82
N SER A 156 -25.50 -14.09 1.04
CA SER A 156 -25.05 -14.45 2.38
C SER A 156 -24.75 -13.15 3.13
N GLU A 157 -25.13 -13.07 4.40
CA GLU A 157 -24.79 -11.95 5.27
C GLU A 157 -23.28 -11.67 5.24
N LYS A 158 -22.47 -12.75 5.16
CA LYS A 158 -21.02 -12.68 5.01
C LYS A 158 -20.58 -11.92 3.75
N LYS A 159 -21.17 -12.18 2.57
CA LYS A 159 -20.84 -11.44 1.33
C LYS A 159 -21.17 -9.96 1.47
N TYR A 160 -22.30 -9.63 2.10
CA TYR A 160 -22.68 -8.24 2.37
C TYR A 160 -21.63 -7.55 3.26
N THR A 161 -21.23 -8.19 4.36
CA THR A 161 -20.19 -7.68 5.27
C THR A 161 -18.85 -7.47 4.55
N ARG A 162 -18.39 -8.42 3.73
CA ARG A 162 -17.16 -8.26 2.93
C ARG A 162 -17.25 -7.04 2.01
N ASN A 163 -18.38 -6.86 1.32
CA ASN A 163 -18.59 -5.72 0.42
C ASN A 163 -18.59 -4.37 1.17
N ILE A 164 -19.11 -4.32 2.39
CA ILE A 164 -19.00 -3.12 3.24
C ILE A 164 -17.53 -2.83 3.53
N ILE A 165 -16.77 -3.84 4.00
CA ILE A 165 -15.34 -3.66 4.32
C ILE A 165 -14.59 -3.10 3.12
N TYR A 166 -14.77 -3.70 1.94
CA TYR A 166 -14.15 -3.24 0.71
C TYR A 166 -14.45 -1.78 0.37
N LYS A 167 -15.71 -1.35 0.50
CA LYS A 167 -16.11 0.04 0.24
C LYS A 167 -15.52 1.00 1.28
N VAL A 168 -15.57 0.65 2.56
CA VAL A 168 -15.00 1.46 3.64
C VAL A 168 -13.50 1.63 3.43
N CYS A 169 -12.77 0.55 3.15
CA CYS A 169 -11.33 0.63 2.86
C CYS A 169 -11.03 1.52 1.65
N GLY A 170 -11.82 1.40 0.57
CA GLY A 170 -11.67 2.26 -0.61
C GLY A 170 -11.91 3.74 -0.29
N ILE A 171 -12.97 4.06 0.47
CA ILE A 171 -13.28 5.43 0.91
C ILE A 171 -12.15 5.99 1.76
N ILE A 172 -11.63 5.23 2.73
CA ILE A 172 -10.51 5.64 3.58
C ILE A 172 -9.31 6.03 2.73
N ILE A 173 -8.94 5.19 1.74
CA ILE A 173 -7.80 5.48 0.88
C ILE A 173 -8.03 6.77 0.07
N PHE A 174 -9.20 6.92 -0.56
CA PHE A 174 -9.53 8.15 -1.31
C PHE A 174 -9.49 9.39 -0.43
N SER A 175 -10.05 9.33 0.79
CA SER A 175 -10.03 10.43 1.74
C SER A 175 -8.61 10.82 2.12
N CYS A 176 -7.72 9.86 2.43
CA CYS A 176 -6.32 10.14 2.73
C CYS A 176 -5.59 10.79 1.54
N ILE A 177 -5.83 10.34 0.31
CA ILE A 177 -5.26 10.96 -0.90
C ILE A 177 -5.70 12.42 -1.03
N ILE A 178 -7.01 12.69 -0.89
CA ILE A 178 -7.56 14.05 -0.99
C ILE A 178 -6.98 14.95 0.11
N LEU A 179 -6.90 14.46 1.34
CA LEU A 179 -6.32 15.19 2.48
C LEU A 179 -4.85 15.52 2.23
N LEU A 180 -4.05 14.58 1.74
CA LEU A 180 -2.64 14.81 1.42
C LEU A 180 -2.48 15.79 0.26
N LEU A 181 -3.32 15.70 -0.77
CA LEU A 181 -3.29 16.65 -1.88
C LEU A 181 -3.63 18.06 -1.39
N GLY A 182 -4.70 18.21 -0.61
CA GLY A 182 -5.09 19.48 0.00
C GLY A 182 -4.01 20.04 0.92
N TYR A 183 -3.41 19.21 1.76
CA TYR A 183 -2.29 19.60 2.62
C TYR A 183 -1.09 20.12 1.81
N ASN A 184 -0.70 19.41 0.74
CA ASN A 184 0.41 19.82 -0.11
C ASN A 184 0.12 21.12 -0.88
N ILE A 185 -1.14 21.34 -1.32
CA ILE A 185 -1.56 22.61 -1.93
C ILE A 185 -1.48 23.75 -0.91
N ILE A 186 -1.98 23.56 0.31
CA ILE A 186 -1.92 24.58 1.36
C ILE A 186 -0.46 24.89 1.73
N ARG A 187 0.40 23.87 1.87
CA ARG A 187 1.84 24.00 2.11
C ARG A 187 2.55 24.83 1.05
N HIS A 188 2.11 24.74 -0.21
CA HIS A 188 2.69 25.52 -1.30
C HIS A 188 2.48 27.02 -1.09
N PHE A 189 1.30 27.44 -0.61
CA PHE A 189 0.99 28.85 -0.32
C PHE A 189 1.41 29.28 1.09
N TYR A 190 1.51 28.35 2.04
CA TYR A 190 1.91 28.59 3.44
C TYR A 190 3.04 27.63 3.87
N PRO A 191 4.29 27.87 3.45
CA PRO A 191 5.41 26.96 3.70
C PRO A 191 5.76 26.77 5.19
N SER A 192 5.31 27.68 6.07
CA SER A 192 5.50 27.58 7.52
C SER A 192 4.58 26.58 8.20
N LEU A 193 3.45 26.20 7.58
CA LEU A 193 2.52 25.22 8.14
C LEU A 193 3.16 23.84 8.09
N LYS A 194 3.76 23.31 9.16
CA LYS A 194 4.32 21.94 9.17
C LYS A 194 3.56 21.07 10.17
N VAL A 195 2.95 19.99 9.69
CA VAL A 195 2.34 18.96 10.55
C VAL A 195 3.24 17.73 10.52
N ASN A 196 4.00 17.53 11.61
CA ASN A 196 5.00 16.46 11.71
C ASN A 196 4.36 15.09 11.48
N ALA A 197 5.01 14.24 10.67
CA ALA A 197 4.58 12.88 10.36
C ALA A 197 3.16 12.70 9.78
N LEU A 198 2.48 13.77 9.35
CA LEU A 198 1.14 13.67 8.76
C LEU A 198 1.12 12.73 7.56
N THR A 199 2.10 12.88 6.65
CA THR A 199 2.19 12.05 5.45
C THR A 199 2.39 10.58 5.81
N PHE A 200 3.28 10.27 6.75
CA PHE A 200 3.50 8.92 7.26
C PHE A 200 2.22 8.29 7.80
N PHE A 201 1.47 9.00 8.64
CA PHE A 201 0.22 8.46 9.20
C PHE A 201 -0.85 8.24 8.14
N MET A 202 -1.01 9.18 7.20
CA MET A 202 -1.97 9.01 6.10
C MET A 202 -1.59 7.84 5.20
N GLU A 203 -0.32 7.70 4.82
CA GLU A 203 0.17 6.54 4.07
C GLU A 203 -0.02 5.23 4.85
N SER A 204 0.24 5.22 6.15
CA SER A 204 0.01 4.07 7.01
C SER A 204 -1.46 3.65 7.05
N ILE A 205 -2.38 4.62 7.19
CA ILE A 205 -3.83 4.38 7.17
C ILE A 205 -4.26 3.80 5.81
N MET A 206 -3.72 4.34 4.71
CA MET A 206 -3.98 3.81 3.36
C MET A 206 -3.48 2.36 3.22
N LEU A 207 -2.28 2.06 3.71
CA LEU A 207 -1.70 0.71 3.69
C LEU A 207 -2.49 -0.28 4.56
N LEU A 208 -2.96 0.14 5.73
CA LEU A 208 -3.84 -0.67 6.60
C LEU A 208 -5.17 -0.98 5.92
N ALA A 209 -5.80 0.03 5.31
CA ALA A 209 -7.07 -0.15 4.58
C ALA A 209 -6.89 -1.05 3.36
N PHE A 210 -5.84 -0.84 2.58
CA PHE A 210 -5.47 -1.68 1.43
C PHE A 210 -5.20 -3.13 1.87
N GLY A 211 -4.37 -3.32 2.89
CA GLY A 211 -4.01 -4.65 3.34
C GLY A 211 -5.21 -5.41 3.91
N THR A 212 -6.09 -4.72 4.62
CA THR A 212 -7.35 -5.29 5.13
C THR A 212 -8.26 -5.75 4.00
N SER A 213 -8.46 -4.94 2.96
CA SER A 213 -9.31 -5.33 1.82
C SER A 213 -8.72 -6.55 1.08
N TRP A 214 -7.39 -6.63 0.95
CA TRP A 214 -6.71 -7.78 0.36
C TRP A 214 -6.78 -9.04 1.22
N LEU A 215 -6.65 -8.93 2.55
CA LEU A 215 -6.85 -10.06 3.46
C LEU A 215 -8.27 -10.62 3.37
N VAL A 216 -9.28 -9.76 3.29
CA VAL A 216 -10.68 -10.19 3.14
C VAL A 216 -10.91 -10.86 1.78
N LYS A 217 -10.38 -10.30 0.68
CA LYS A 217 -10.48 -10.91 -0.67
C LYS A 217 -9.65 -12.20 -0.79
N GLY A 218 -8.60 -12.32 0.00
CA GLY A 218 -7.77 -13.51 0.15
C GLY A 218 -8.34 -14.55 1.12
N GLU A 219 -9.53 -14.34 1.68
CA GLU A 219 -10.13 -15.25 2.69
C GLU A 219 -9.27 -15.46 3.95
N GLY A 220 -8.41 -14.50 4.27
CA GLY A 220 -7.56 -14.52 5.48
C GLY A 220 -8.35 -14.37 6.77
N ILE A 221 -9.60 -13.88 6.69
CA ILE A 221 -10.49 -13.68 7.84
C ILE A 221 -11.56 -14.78 7.85
N LYS A 222 -11.28 -15.88 8.52
CA LYS A 222 -12.07 -17.13 8.46
C LYS A 222 -13.57 -16.96 8.70
N PHE A 223 -13.99 -16.07 9.60
CA PHE A 223 -15.41 -15.87 9.92
C PHE A 223 -16.20 -15.18 8.78
N LEU A 224 -15.52 -14.52 7.85
CA LEU A 224 -16.10 -13.88 6.67
C LEU A 224 -16.16 -14.81 5.44
N ASN A 225 -15.61 -16.02 5.52
CA ASN A 225 -15.56 -16.96 4.41
C ASN A 225 -16.87 -17.77 4.35
N ASP A 226 -17.34 -18.07 3.13
CA ASP A 226 -18.55 -18.88 2.93
C ASP A 226 -18.30 -20.37 3.22
#